data_AF-A0A7J7J6E6-F1
#
_entry.id   AF-A0A7J7J6E6-F1
#
_cell.length_a   1.000
_cell.length_b   1.000
_cell.length_c   1.000
_cell.angle_alpha   90.00
_cell.angle_beta   90.00
_cell.angle_gamma   90.00
#
_symmetry.space_group_name_H-M   'P 1'
#
loop_
_entity.id
_entity.type
_entity.pdbx_description
1 polymer ?
#
loop_
_entity_poly.entity_id
_entity_poly.type
_entity_poly.pdbx_seq_one_letter_code
_entity_poly.pdbx_strand_id
1 'polypeptide(L)'
;MNDEILRRIHHTNQSAHAQVLEYFEQLKVSDNGWELCAQVLLSGQYLEDEQIRFFCYQVIENFVAKKYSSHQDSATKQKIRNFLVNIMQMVAGGASAEKGYVKNKLAQLVSLVFVVDYPTVWPTFYTDMMQFAKLGGQEATDLYLRILKAIDVEVVDREVLHTVEEQTRNTNIKDYMREQCIVQLVDSWYDIMSTYEGTHPQLVCSCLEVVGLYVAWIDINLIANDRMVPILIRYINTPLLRESACEAVTEILHKGMEPEAKVKLIESFTSVLESAGVMYPSEDEEGDFVLKLSKLVNCMGENLVLAWDKSVKAARVP
;
A
#
# COMPACT_ATOMS: atom_id res chain seq x y z
N MET A 1 -22.21 22.28 -6.59
CA MET A 1 -21.61 22.76 -5.32
C MET A 1 -21.68 24.28 -5.31
N ASN A 2 -21.67 24.96 -4.16
CA ASN A 2 -21.70 26.43 -4.14
C ASN A 2 -20.29 27.01 -4.35
N ASP A 3 -19.96 27.34 -5.60
CA ASP A 3 -18.65 27.88 -6.00
C ASP A 3 -18.26 29.17 -5.25
N GLU A 4 -19.24 29.99 -4.88
CA GLU A 4 -18.99 31.22 -4.15
C GLU A 4 -18.49 30.95 -2.73
N ILE A 5 -19.04 29.92 -2.08
CA ILE A 5 -18.56 29.47 -0.76
C ILE A 5 -17.16 28.89 -0.89
N LEU A 6 -16.92 28.05 -1.89
CA LEU A 6 -15.60 27.41 -2.07
C LEU A 6 -14.47 28.41 -2.29
N ARG A 7 -14.70 29.48 -3.06
CA ARG A 7 -13.69 30.53 -3.29
C ARG A 7 -13.29 31.28 -2.01
N ARG A 8 -14.12 31.24 -0.97
CA ARG A 8 -13.81 31.85 0.34
C ARG A 8 -12.72 31.11 1.11
N ILE A 9 -12.31 29.92 0.66
CA ILE A 9 -11.23 29.15 1.30
C ILE A 9 -9.88 29.87 1.21
N HIS A 10 -9.71 30.77 0.24
CA HIS A 10 -8.48 31.57 0.07
C HIS A 10 -8.52 32.92 0.80
N HIS A 11 -9.63 33.23 1.47
CA HIS A 11 -9.74 34.49 2.21
C HIS A 11 -9.03 34.37 3.55
N THR A 12 -8.14 35.31 3.89
CA THR A 12 -7.42 35.37 5.17
C THR A 12 -8.32 35.59 6.40
N ASN A 13 -9.63 35.72 6.22
CA ASN A 13 -10.59 35.94 7.30
C ASN A 13 -11.02 34.62 7.93
N GLN A 14 -10.78 34.46 9.23
CA GLN A 14 -11.16 33.28 10.01
C GLN A 14 -12.64 32.92 9.89
N SER A 15 -13.54 33.91 9.77
CA SER A 15 -14.98 33.67 9.59
C SER A 15 -15.32 33.07 8.22
N ALA A 16 -14.55 33.41 7.19
CA ALA A 16 -14.73 32.87 5.84
C ALA A 16 -14.27 31.40 5.78
N HIS A 17 -13.14 31.08 6.43
CA HIS A 17 -12.69 29.69 6.59
C HIS A 17 -13.71 28.84 7.38
N ALA A 18 -14.26 29.38 8.48
CA ALA A 18 -15.26 28.68 9.28
C ALA A 18 -16.52 28.32 8.46
N GLN A 19 -16.99 29.24 7.61
CA GLN A 19 -18.13 29.00 6.72
C GLN A 19 -17.87 27.87 5.71
N VAL A 20 -16.66 27.79 5.17
CA VAL A 20 -16.28 26.72 4.23
C VAL A 20 -16.24 25.37 4.93
N LEU A 21 -15.66 25.30 6.13
CA LEU A 21 -15.62 24.08 6.92
C LEU A 21 -17.03 23.61 7.31
N GLU A 22 -17.88 24.54 7.74
CA GLU A 22 -19.28 24.23 8.06
C GLU A 22 -20.03 23.68 6.83
N TYR A 23 -19.77 24.25 5.65
CA TYR A 23 -20.36 23.75 4.41
C TYR A 23 -19.93 22.31 4.09
N PHE A 24 -18.65 21.97 4.27
CA PHE A 24 -18.19 20.59 4.10
C PHE A 24 -18.77 19.63 5.14
N GLU A 25 -18.95 20.06 6.38
CA GLU A 25 -19.66 19.25 7.40
C GLU A 25 -21.13 19.02 7.02
N GLN A 26 -21.82 20.02 6.46
CA GLN A 26 -23.17 19.84 5.93
C GLN A 26 -23.20 18.83 4.77
N LEU A 27 -22.20 18.86 3.89
CA LEU A 27 -22.09 17.90 2.78
C LEU A 27 -21.86 16.46 3.28
N LYS A 28 -21.12 16.25 4.37
CA LYS A 28 -20.94 14.90 4.98
C LYS A 28 -22.26 14.29 5.45
N VAL A 29 -23.19 15.12 5.94
CA VAL A 29 -24.50 14.66 6.42
C VAL A 29 -25.47 14.42 5.26
N SER A 30 -25.38 15.22 4.21
CA SER A 30 -26.25 15.14 3.02
C SER A 30 -26.12 13.81 2.28
N ASP A 31 -27.23 13.27 1.78
CA ASP A 31 -27.23 12.02 1.00
C ASP A 31 -26.54 12.16 -0.37
N ASN A 32 -26.62 13.35 -0.97
CA ASN A 32 -26.02 13.64 -2.28
C ASN A 32 -24.70 14.42 -2.17
N GLY A 33 -24.20 14.67 -0.96
CA GLY A 33 -23.01 15.50 -0.75
C GLY A 33 -21.76 14.91 -1.40
N TRP A 34 -21.60 13.59 -1.36
CA TRP A 34 -20.49 12.88 -2.00
C TRP A 34 -20.55 12.99 -3.53
N GLU A 35 -21.74 12.96 -4.16
CA GLU A 35 -21.87 13.09 -5.61
C GLU A 35 -21.45 14.50 -6.07
N LEU A 36 -21.80 15.53 -5.30
CA LEU A 36 -21.37 16.90 -5.57
C LEU A 36 -19.84 17.05 -5.48
N CYS A 37 -19.23 16.45 -4.46
CA CYS A 37 -17.77 16.44 -4.31
C CYS A 37 -17.08 15.66 -5.44
N ALA A 38 -17.65 14.51 -5.85
CA ALA A 38 -17.14 13.72 -6.96
C ALA A 38 -17.18 14.50 -8.29
N GLN A 39 -18.29 15.20 -8.57
CA GLN A 39 -18.40 16.06 -9.74
C GLN A 39 -17.36 17.18 -9.75
N VAL A 40 -17.09 17.79 -8.60
CA VAL A 40 -16.10 18.87 -8.48
C VAL A 40 -14.68 18.36 -8.69
N LEU A 41 -14.35 17.18 -8.17
CA LEU A 41 -13.04 16.56 -8.38
C LEU A 41 -12.82 16.21 -9.86
N LEU A 42 -13.86 15.77 -10.57
CA LEU A 42 -13.80 15.39 -11.98
C LEU A 42 -13.93 16.57 -12.96
N SER A 43 -14.47 17.71 -12.53
CA SER A 43 -14.69 18.87 -13.43
C SER A 43 -13.40 19.52 -13.92
N GLY A 44 -12.27 19.26 -13.24
CA GLY A 44 -11.00 19.89 -13.53
C GLY A 44 -10.87 21.35 -13.05
N GLN A 45 -11.97 21.97 -12.59
CA GLN A 45 -12.02 23.38 -12.21
C GLN A 45 -11.10 23.72 -11.03
N TYR A 46 -10.89 22.76 -10.13
CA TYR A 46 -10.14 22.92 -8.89
C TYR A 46 -8.90 22.01 -8.85
N LEU A 47 -8.28 21.73 -10.00
CA LEU A 47 -7.10 20.85 -10.09
C LEU A 47 -5.91 21.33 -9.27
N GLU A 48 -5.73 22.65 -9.17
CA GLU A 48 -4.65 23.29 -8.40
C GLU A 48 -5.04 23.62 -6.96
N ASP A 49 -6.32 23.46 -6.59
CA ASP A 49 -6.81 23.79 -5.25
C ASP A 49 -6.78 22.56 -4.34
N GLU A 50 -5.63 22.32 -3.74
CA GLU A 50 -5.40 21.13 -2.94
C GLU A 50 -6.33 21.02 -1.72
N GLN A 51 -6.70 22.17 -1.11
CA GLN A 51 -7.58 22.19 0.06
C GLN A 51 -8.99 21.77 -0.31
N ILE A 52 -9.57 22.32 -1.38
CA ILE A 52 -10.89 21.93 -1.86
C ILE A 52 -10.90 20.45 -2.23
N ARG A 53 -9.87 19.97 -2.95
CA ARG A 53 -9.75 18.56 -3.32
C ARG A 53 -9.73 17.66 -2.10
N PHE A 54 -8.91 18.00 -1.11
CA PHE A 54 -8.77 17.22 0.11
C PHE A 54 -10.10 17.15 0.89
N PHE A 55 -10.80 18.27 1.05
CA PHE A 55 -12.12 18.27 1.70
C PHE A 55 -13.18 17.50 0.90
N CYS A 56 -13.16 17.58 -0.43
CA CYS A 56 -14.03 16.75 -1.27
C CYS A 56 -13.77 15.26 -1.04
N TYR A 57 -12.51 14.83 -0.99
CA TYR A 57 -12.17 13.45 -0.66
C TYR A 57 -12.65 13.07 0.75
N GLN A 58 -12.54 13.94 1.75
CA GLN A 58 -13.05 13.67 3.10
C GLN A 58 -14.58 13.47 3.14
N VAL A 59 -15.34 14.22 2.34
CA VAL A 59 -16.80 14.03 2.24
C VAL A 59 -17.11 12.66 1.66
N ILE A 60 -16.42 12.28 0.58
CA ILE A 60 -16.64 10.99 -0.09
C ILE A 60 -16.19 9.83 0.80
N GLU A 61 -15.05 9.95 1.47
CA GLU A 61 -14.58 8.98 2.46
C GLU A 61 -15.60 8.80 3.59
N ASN A 62 -16.16 9.88 4.13
CA ASN A 62 -17.19 9.79 5.17
C ASN A 62 -18.41 8.98 4.70
N PHE A 63 -18.83 9.20 3.45
CA PHE A 63 -19.88 8.43 2.82
C PHE A 63 -19.49 6.95 2.67
N VAL A 64 -18.28 6.66 2.17
CA VAL A 64 -17.81 5.28 1.99
C VAL A 64 -17.71 4.54 3.32
N ALA A 65 -17.11 5.15 4.33
CA ALA A 65 -16.92 4.52 5.63
C ALA A 65 -18.24 4.25 6.37
N LYS A 66 -19.23 5.14 6.26
CA LYS A 66 -20.45 5.07 7.09
C LYS A 66 -21.68 4.52 6.39
N LYS A 67 -21.82 4.79 5.09
CA LYS A 67 -23.07 4.55 4.34
C LYS A 67 -22.90 3.53 3.22
N TYR A 68 -21.70 3.36 2.64
CA TYR A 68 -21.55 2.57 1.41
C TYR A 68 -21.84 1.08 1.57
N SER A 69 -21.40 0.46 2.67
CA SER A 69 -21.64 -0.97 2.92
C SER A 69 -23.13 -1.33 3.07
N SER A 70 -23.95 -0.40 3.54
CA SER A 70 -25.40 -0.59 3.69
C SER A 70 -26.19 -0.25 2.42
N HIS A 71 -25.58 0.40 1.44
CA HIS A 71 -26.21 0.67 0.15
C HIS A 71 -26.20 -0.59 -0.73
N GLN A 72 -27.37 -1.21 -0.87
CA GLN A 72 -27.56 -2.36 -1.77
C GLN A 72 -27.82 -1.95 -3.23
N ASP A 73 -27.99 -0.65 -3.49
CA ASP A 73 -28.26 -0.14 -4.83
C ASP A 73 -27.03 -0.27 -5.74
N SER A 74 -27.15 -1.11 -6.77
CA SER A 74 -26.14 -1.31 -7.80
C SER A 74 -25.76 -0.04 -8.55
N ALA A 75 -26.68 0.94 -8.69
CA ALA A 75 -26.40 2.18 -9.40
C ALA A 75 -25.42 3.06 -8.59
N THR A 76 -25.59 3.15 -7.28
CA THR A 76 -24.66 3.85 -6.37
C THR A 76 -23.26 3.24 -6.42
N LYS A 77 -23.15 1.91 -6.36
CA LYS A 77 -21.86 1.21 -6.48
C LYS A 77 -21.18 1.49 -7.82
N GLN A 78 -21.94 1.48 -8.92
CA GLN A 78 -21.41 1.80 -10.23
C GLN A 78 -20.96 3.27 -10.33
N LYS A 79 -21.68 4.22 -9.73
CA LYS A 79 -21.29 5.64 -9.70
C LYS A 79 -19.96 5.83 -8.97
N ILE A 80 -19.76 5.20 -7.81
CA ILE A 80 -18.49 5.25 -7.08
C ILE A 80 -17.37 4.62 -7.89
N ARG A 81 -17.57 3.44 -8.47
CA ARG A 81 -16.56 2.79 -9.30
C ARG A 81 -16.17 3.67 -10.49
N ASN A 82 -17.15 4.25 -11.19
CA ASN A 82 -16.90 5.17 -12.30
C ASN A 82 -16.13 6.41 -11.85
N PHE A 83 -16.49 6.99 -10.70
CA PHE A 83 -15.76 8.10 -10.11
C PHE A 83 -14.30 7.74 -9.84
N LEU A 84 -14.05 6.62 -9.16
CA LEU A 84 -12.69 6.16 -8.85
C LEU A 84 -11.86 5.94 -10.11
N VAL A 85 -12.40 5.23 -11.11
CA VAL A 85 -11.70 4.99 -12.38
C VAL A 85 -11.34 6.30 -13.07
N ASN A 86 -12.30 7.23 -13.17
CA ASN A 86 -12.07 8.51 -13.84
C ASN A 86 -11.05 9.37 -13.10
N ILE A 87 -11.13 9.46 -11.76
CA ILE A 87 -10.19 10.28 -11.00
C ILE A 87 -8.78 9.67 -11.04
N MET A 88 -8.65 8.33 -10.95
CA MET A 88 -7.36 7.65 -11.11
C MET A 88 -6.75 7.91 -12.50
N GLN A 89 -7.56 7.87 -13.56
CA GLN A 89 -7.10 8.21 -14.92
C GLN A 89 -6.64 9.67 -15.03
N MET A 90 -7.31 10.62 -14.37
CA MET A 90 -6.87 12.03 -14.35
C MET A 90 -5.52 12.18 -13.65
N VAL A 91 -5.29 11.46 -12.55
CA VAL A 91 -4.00 11.45 -11.84
C VAL A 91 -2.90 10.85 -12.70
N ALA A 92 -3.15 9.70 -13.34
CA ALA A 92 -2.20 9.06 -14.24
C ALA A 92 -1.87 9.91 -15.47
N GLY A 93 -2.84 10.69 -15.98
CA GLY A 93 -2.65 11.59 -17.11
C GLY A 93 -1.77 12.81 -16.82
N GLY A 94 -1.28 12.98 -15.59
CA GLY A 94 -0.45 14.12 -15.20
C GLY A 94 -1.21 15.45 -15.24
N ALA A 95 -2.55 15.42 -15.23
CA ALA A 95 -3.40 16.62 -15.30
C ALA A 95 -3.25 17.52 -14.05
N SER A 96 -2.66 17.00 -12.98
CA SER A 96 -2.24 17.72 -11.79
C SER A 96 -0.96 17.08 -11.29
N ALA A 97 0.05 17.89 -10.93
CA ALA A 97 1.20 17.43 -10.15
C ALA A 97 0.72 17.16 -8.72
N GLU A 98 -0.13 16.15 -8.57
CA GLU A 98 -0.91 15.92 -7.38
C GLU A 98 0.04 15.57 -6.23
N LYS A 99 -0.03 16.35 -5.14
CA LYS A 99 0.85 16.17 -3.99
C LYS A 99 0.62 14.80 -3.35
N GLY A 100 1.69 14.24 -2.76
CA GLY A 100 1.66 12.91 -2.17
C GLY A 100 0.55 12.68 -1.15
N TYR A 101 0.19 13.69 -0.36
CA TYR A 101 -0.89 13.56 0.64
C TYR A 101 -2.28 13.43 0.01
N VAL A 102 -2.52 14.05 -1.15
CA VAL A 102 -3.80 13.94 -1.88
C VAL A 102 -3.89 12.56 -2.55
N LYS A 103 -2.80 12.07 -3.15
CA LYS A 103 -2.71 10.70 -3.66
C LYS A 103 -2.93 9.65 -2.56
N ASN A 104 -2.36 9.86 -1.37
CA ASN A 104 -2.61 9.01 -0.21
C ASN A 104 -4.10 9.01 0.16
N LYS A 105 -4.76 10.17 0.10
CA LYS A 105 -6.18 10.26 0.41
C LYS A 105 -7.05 9.52 -0.61
N LEU A 106 -6.71 9.62 -1.89
CA LEU A 106 -7.35 8.82 -2.94
C LEU A 106 -7.10 7.32 -2.74
N ALA A 107 -5.86 6.92 -2.40
CA ALA A 107 -5.53 5.52 -2.14
C ALA A 107 -6.32 4.94 -0.96
N GLN A 108 -6.47 5.69 0.14
CA GLN A 108 -7.34 5.35 1.27
C GLN A 108 -8.80 5.20 0.83
N LEU A 109 -9.31 6.11 0.01
CA LEU A 109 -10.68 6.01 -0.48
C LEU A 109 -10.88 4.74 -1.33
N VAL A 110 -9.91 4.41 -2.20
CA VAL A 110 -9.94 3.19 -3.01
C VAL A 110 -9.88 1.95 -2.13
N SER A 111 -9.06 1.93 -1.07
CA SER A 111 -8.98 0.77 -0.15
C SER A 111 -10.30 0.55 0.61
N LEU A 112 -10.96 1.62 1.06
CA LEU A 112 -12.27 1.50 1.73
C LEU A 112 -13.35 0.91 0.80
N VAL A 113 -13.36 1.31 -0.47
CA VAL A 113 -14.27 0.71 -1.47
C VAL A 113 -13.90 -0.75 -1.75
N PHE A 114 -12.60 -1.03 -1.90
CA PHE A 114 -12.08 -2.39 -2.12
C PHE A 114 -12.55 -3.36 -1.03
N VAL A 115 -12.44 -2.98 0.24
CA VAL A 115 -12.81 -3.82 1.38
C VAL A 115 -14.30 -4.21 1.37
N VAL A 116 -15.17 -3.36 0.80
CA VAL A 116 -16.61 -3.60 0.71
C VAL A 116 -16.97 -4.42 -0.54
N ASP A 117 -16.32 -4.15 -1.67
CA ASP A 117 -16.73 -4.71 -2.96
C ASP A 117 -15.93 -5.92 -3.41
N TYR A 118 -14.70 -6.10 -2.94
CA TYR A 118 -13.89 -7.28 -3.24
C TYR A 118 -14.16 -8.38 -2.20
N PRO A 119 -14.30 -9.66 -2.62
CA PRO A 119 -14.14 -10.18 -3.98
C PRO A 119 -15.41 -10.26 -4.84
N THR A 120 -16.59 -9.97 -4.29
CA THR A 120 -17.87 -10.36 -4.91
C THR A 120 -18.42 -9.37 -5.93
N VAL A 121 -18.38 -8.07 -5.62
CA VAL A 121 -18.96 -7.00 -6.44
C VAL A 121 -17.94 -6.51 -7.47
N TRP A 122 -16.66 -6.43 -7.10
CA TRP A 122 -15.58 -6.03 -7.98
C TRP A 122 -14.48 -7.11 -8.05
N PRO A 123 -14.77 -8.30 -8.63
CA PRO A 123 -13.81 -9.41 -8.67
C PRO A 123 -12.54 -9.09 -9.48
N THR A 124 -12.63 -8.20 -10.47
CA THR A 124 -11.51 -7.81 -11.34
C THR A 124 -10.60 -6.73 -10.76
N PHE A 125 -10.81 -6.31 -9.50
CA PHE A 125 -10.12 -5.15 -8.91
C PHE A 125 -8.61 -5.14 -9.17
N TYR A 126 -7.89 -6.22 -8.83
CA TYR A 126 -6.44 -6.26 -9.00
C TYR A 126 -6.00 -6.26 -10.45
N THR A 127 -6.74 -6.95 -11.33
CA THR A 127 -6.46 -6.92 -12.77
C THR A 127 -6.62 -5.50 -13.31
N ASP A 128 -7.68 -4.80 -12.91
CA ASP A 128 -7.93 -3.40 -13.30
C ASP A 128 -6.80 -2.49 -12.76
N MET A 129 -6.36 -2.67 -11.51
CA MET A 129 -5.29 -1.88 -10.89
C MET A 129 -3.92 -2.12 -11.53
N MET A 130 -3.59 -3.38 -11.83
CA MET A 130 -2.34 -3.72 -12.53
C MET A 130 -2.32 -3.17 -13.95
N GLN A 131 -3.45 -3.25 -14.67
CA GLN A 131 -3.59 -2.66 -16.00
C GLN A 131 -3.45 -1.13 -15.94
N PHE A 132 -4.05 -0.49 -14.94
CA PHE A 132 -3.91 0.94 -14.69
C PHE A 132 -2.44 1.33 -14.48
N ALA A 133 -1.71 0.65 -13.60
CA ALA A 133 -0.28 0.91 -13.35
C ALA A 133 0.56 0.74 -14.62
N LYS A 134 0.31 -0.34 -15.39
CA LYS A 134 1.05 -0.66 -16.61
C LYS A 134 0.85 0.37 -17.72
N LEU A 135 -0.37 0.89 -17.88
CA LEU A 135 -0.71 1.84 -18.95
C LEU A 135 -0.41 3.29 -18.59
N GLY A 136 -0.51 3.66 -17.31
CA GLY A 136 -0.39 5.03 -16.85
C GLY A 136 1.02 5.45 -16.39
N GLY A 137 2.05 4.63 -16.65
CA GLY A 137 3.44 4.98 -16.38
C GLY A 137 3.74 5.25 -14.91
N GLN A 138 4.65 6.19 -14.64
CA GLN A 138 5.17 6.48 -13.30
C GLN A 138 4.08 6.94 -12.33
N GLU A 139 3.19 7.85 -12.75
CA GLU A 139 2.15 8.42 -11.89
C GLU A 139 1.10 7.39 -11.48
N ALA A 140 0.69 6.53 -12.41
CA ALA A 140 -0.21 5.42 -12.10
C ALA A 140 0.47 4.36 -11.22
N THR A 141 1.76 4.10 -11.44
CA THR A 141 2.54 3.17 -10.62
C THR A 141 2.67 3.66 -9.18
N ASP A 142 2.97 4.95 -8.97
CA ASP A 142 2.98 5.57 -7.64
C ASP A 142 1.63 5.39 -6.91
N LEU A 143 0.53 5.72 -7.60
CA LEU A 143 -0.81 5.59 -7.01
C LEU A 143 -1.18 4.13 -6.73
N TYR A 144 -0.84 3.21 -7.63
CA TYR A 144 -1.05 1.77 -7.43
C TYR A 144 -0.33 1.26 -6.17
N LEU A 145 0.95 1.60 -5.99
CA LEU A 145 1.70 1.20 -4.80
C LEU A 145 1.10 1.80 -3.51
N ARG A 146 0.64 3.06 -3.55
CA ARG A 146 -0.09 3.67 -2.42
C ARG A 146 -1.39 2.95 -2.11
N ILE A 147 -2.15 2.53 -3.13
CA ILE A 147 -3.37 1.73 -2.96
C ILE A 147 -3.04 0.39 -2.28
N LEU A 148 -1.98 -0.30 -2.70
CA LEU A 148 -1.58 -1.56 -2.06
C LEU A 148 -1.20 -1.38 -0.58
N LYS A 149 -0.50 -0.28 -0.23
CA LYS A 149 -0.21 0.08 1.16
C LYS A 149 -1.47 0.43 1.95
N ALA A 150 -2.41 1.16 1.35
CA ALA A 150 -3.68 1.49 1.99
C ALA A 150 -4.55 0.23 2.23
N ILE A 151 -4.51 -0.76 1.32
CA ILE A 151 -5.19 -2.04 1.51
C ILE A 151 -4.55 -2.83 2.66
N ASP A 152 -3.22 -2.80 2.79
CA ASP A 152 -2.52 -3.46 3.89
C ASP A 152 -3.04 -2.97 5.26
N VAL A 153 -3.16 -1.65 5.45
CA VAL A 153 -3.72 -1.04 6.68
C VAL A 153 -5.13 -1.54 6.99
N GLU A 154 -5.96 -1.78 5.97
CA GLU A 154 -7.36 -2.20 6.16
C GLU A 154 -7.54 -3.71 6.38
N VAL A 155 -6.64 -4.55 5.83
CA VAL A 155 -6.86 -6.00 5.67
C VAL A 155 -5.80 -6.87 6.36
N VAL A 156 -4.60 -6.35 6.53
CA VAL A 156 -3.41 -7.12 6.89
C VAL A 156 -2.83 -6.64 8.22
N ASP A 157 -2.72 -5.32 8.41
CA ASP A 157 -2.11 -4.70 9.58
C ASP A 157 -2.74 -5.24 10.88
N ARG A 158 -1.89 -5.80 11.74
CA ARG A 158 -2.30 -6.44 12.99
C ARG A 158 -2.35 -5.48 14.17
N GLU A 159 -1.77 -4.29 14.02
CA GLU A 159 -1.80 -3.25 15.03
C GLU A 159 -3.14 -2.51 15.03
N VAL A 160 -3.88 -2.58 13.92
CA VAL A 160 -5.25 -2.05 13.81
C VAL A 160 -6.23 -2.97 14.54
N LEU A 161 -6.96 -2.39 15.49
CA LEU A 161 -8.01 -3.09 16.22
C LEU A 161 -9.23 -3.30 15.32
N HIS A 162 -9.44 -4.54 14.88
CA HIS A 162 -10.59 -4.94 14.06
C HIS A 162 -11.70 -5.60 14.90
N THR A 163 -12.95 -5.37 14.50
CA THR A 163 -14.07 -6.17 15.03
C THR A 163 -14.00 -7.61 14.53
N VAL A 164 -14.77 -8.51 15.15
CA VAL A 164 -14.80 -9.94 14.75
C VAL A 164 -15.30 -10.10 13.31
N GLU A 165 -16.28 -9.28 12.91
CA GLU A 165 -16.82 -9.25 11.56
C GLU A 165 -15.77 -8.80 10.55
N GLU A 166 -14.99 -7.76 10.89
CA GLU A 166 -13.89 -7.26 10.05
C GLU A 166 -12.76 -8.28 9.92
N GLN A 167 -12.37 -8.94 11.01
CA GLN A 167 -11.36 -10.01 10.97
C GLN A 167 -11.79 -11.17 10.06
N THR A 168 -13.07 -11.56 10.13
CA THR A 168 -13.63 -12.61 9.28
C THR A 168 -13.61 -12.20 7.81
N ARG A 169 -14.08 -10.98 7.50
CA ARG A 169 -14.04 -10.41 6.15
C ARG A 169 -12.60 -10.34 5.63
N ASN A 170 -11.66 -9.82 6.42
CA ASN A 170 -10.27 -9.65 6.05
C ASN A 170 -9.58 -11.01 5.80
N THR A 171 -9.94 -12.04 6.57
CA THR A 171 -9.49 -13.42 6.32
C THR A 171 -9.98 -13.92 4.97
N ASN A 172 -11.28 -13.77 4.69
CA ASN A 172 -11.87 -14.17 3.40
C ASN A 172 -11.22 -13.43 2.21
N ILE A 173 -10.95 -12.12 2.35
CA ILE A 173 -10.27 -11.34 1.32
C ILE A 173 -8.88 -11.91 1.07
N LYS A 174 -8.07 -12.13 2.12
CA LYS A 174 -6.71 -12.67 1.98
C LYS A 174 -6.71 -14.05 1.35
N ASP A 175 -7.62 -14.93 1.76
CA ASP A 175 -7.71 -16.28 1.19
C ASP A 175 -8.05 -16.23 -0.30
N TYR A 176 -9.04 -15.42 -0.68
CA TYR A 176 -9.39 -15.21 -2.08
C TYR A 176 -8.22 -14.60 -2.88
N MET A 177 -7.48 -13.65 -2.30
CA MET A 177 -6.28 -13.09 -2.95
C MET A 177 -5.19 -14.15 -3.18
N ARG A 178 -4.93 -15.02 -2.21
CA ARG A 178 -3.94 -16.11 -2.35
C ARG A 178 -4.28 -17.02 -3.51
N GLU A 179 -5.56 -17.32 -3.70
CA GLU A 179 -6.02 -18.21 -4.75
C GLU A 179 -6.04 -17.55 -6.13
N GLN A 180 -6.43 -16.28 -6.21
CA GLN A 180 -6.83 -15.67 -7.50
C GLN A 180 -5.80 -14.70 -8.08
N CYS A 181 -5.07 -13.94 -7.27
CA CYS A 181 -4.32 -12.79 -7.79
C CYS A 181 -2.90 -12.62 -7.23
N ILE A 182 -2.53 -13.28 -6.14
CA ILE A 182 -1.27 -12.95 -5.45
C ILE A 182 -0.02 -13.20 -6.31
N VAL A 183 -0.04 -14.23 -7.15
CA VAL A 183 1.06 -14.54 -8.06
C VAL A 183 1.27 -13.38 -9.05
N GLN A 184 0.18 -12.88 -9.64
CA GLN A 184 0.21 -11.77 -10.58
C GLN A 184 0.63 -10.45 -9.90
N LEU A 185 0.23 -10.26 -8.64
CA LEU A 185 0.69 -9.11 -7.84
C LEU A 185 2.20 -9.16 -7.64
N VAL A 186 2.75 -10.31 -7.25
CA VAL A 186 4.19 -10.50 -7.09
C VAL A 186 4.94 -10.27 -8.40
N ASP A 187 4.42 -10.79 -9.52
CA ASP A 187 4.97 -10.51 -10.85
C ASP A 187 4.97 -9.01 -11.17
N SER A 188 3.88 -8.31 -10.84
CA SER A 188 3.79 -6.86 -11.04
C SER A 188 4.85 -6.10 -10.23
N TRP A 189 5.18 -6.55 -9.01
CA TRP A 189 6.21 -5.92 -8.18
C TRP A 189 7.59 -6.13 -8.79
N TYR A 190 7.89 -7.33 -9.26
CA TYR A 190 9.14 -7.60 -9.98
C TYR A 190 9.29 -6.70 -11.22
N ASP A 191 8.22 -6.61 -12.02
CA ASP A 191 8.22 -5.81 -13.25
C ASP A 191 8.39 -4.31 -12.94
N ILE A 192 7.70 -3.78 -11.92
CA ILE A 192 7.84 -2.40 -11.45
C ILE A 192 9.27 -2.12 -11.01
N MET A 193 9.83 -2.97 -10.13
CA MET A 193 11.19 -2.80 -9.64
C MET A 193 12.21 -2.79 -10.78
N SER A 194 12.09 -3.75 -11.71
CA SER A 194 13.01 -3.89 -12.85
C SER A 194 12.85 -2.76 -13.87
N THR A 195 11.64 -2.23 -14.06
CA THR A 195 11.38 -1.13 -15.00
C THR A 195 11.94 0.19 -14.50
N TYR A 196 11.85 0.44 -13.18
CA TYR A 196 12.13 1.75 -12.60
C TYR A 196 13.46 1.86 -11.85
N GLU A 197 14.24 0.78 -11.70
CA GLU A 197 15.50 0.75 -10.95
C GLU A 197 16.50 1.86 -11.36
N GLY A 198 16.58 2.19 -12.65
CA GLY A 198 17.49 3.21 -13.17
C GLY A 198 16.89 4.60 -13.35
N THR A 199 15.56 4.73 -13.29
CA THR A 199 14.87 5.99 -13.64
C THR A 199 14.12 6.62 -12.48
N HIS A 200 13.47 5.81 -11.63
CA HIS A 200 12.65 6.27 -10.51
C HIS A 200 12.89 5.43 -9.25
N PRO A 201 14.06 5.56 -8.60
CA PRO A 201 14.41 4.77 -7.41
C PRO A 201 13.37 4.85 -6.28
N GLN A 202 12.72 6.00 -6.10
CA GLN A 202 11.64 6.21 -5.13
C GLN A 202 10.46 5.24 -5.34
N LEU A 203 10.11 4.91 -6.59
CA LEU A 203 9.07 3.91 -6.88
C LEU A 203 9.52 2.50 -6.51
N VAL A 204 10.79 2.19 -6.75
CA VAL A 204 11.37 0.89 -6.37
C VAL A 204 11.40 0.73 -4.86
N CYS A 205 11.82 1.76 -4.11
CA CYS A 205 11.73 1.77 -2.65
C CYS A 205 10.30 1.57 -2.16
N SER A 206 9.34 2.31 -2.74
CA SER A 206 7.92 2.15 -2.41
C SER A 206 7.39 0.75 -2.72
N CYS A 207 7.88 0.11 -3.79
CA CYS A 207 7.53 -1.26 -4.16
C CYS A 207 8.15 -2.29 -3.21
N LEU A 208 9.40 -2.07 -2.76
CA LEU A 208 10.06 -2.92 -1.77
C LEU A 208 9.33 -2.88 -0.41
N GLU A 209 8.83 -1.71 -0.02
CA GLU A 209 7.96 -1.59 1.16
C GLU A 209 6.68 -2.42 0.99
N VAL A 210 6.02 -2.38 -0.17
CA VAL A 210 4.85 -3.24 -0.46
C VAL A 210 5.20 -4.72 -0.36
N VAL A 211 6.35 -5.14 -0.90
CA VAL A 211 6.84 -6.52 -0.75
C VAL A 211 6.95 -6.89 0.73
N GLY A 212 7.58 -6.04 1.55
CA GLY A 212 7.73 -6.25 2.99
C GLY A 212 6.39 -6.46 3.69
N LEU A 213 5.41 -5.57 3.44
CA LEU A 213 4.07 -5.64 4.02
C LEU A 213 3.35 -6.97 3.67
N TYR A 214 3.41 -7.38 2.40
CA TYR A 214 2.64 -8.53 1.93
C TYR A 214 3.29 -9.88 2.28
N VAL A 215 4.62 -9.93 2.40
CA VAL A 215 5.35 -11.16 2.74
C VAL A 215 4.85 -11.79 4.05
N ALA A 216 4.38 -10.99 5.00
CA ALA A 216 3.86 -11.47 6.29
C ALA A 216 2.79 -12.58 6.14
N TRP A 217 1.98 -12.56 5.07
CA TRP A 217 0.82 -13.45 4.95
C TRP A 217 0.74 -14.26 3.65
N ILE A 218 1.56 -13.98 2.64
CA ILE A 218 1.58 -14.76 1.37
C ILE A 218 2.49 -15.99 1.46
N ASP A 219 2.48 -16.85 0.44
CA ASP A 219 3.46 -17.95 0.35
C ASP A 219 4.87 -17.38 0.17
N ILE A 220 5.78 -17.80 1.04
CA ILE A 220 7.18 -17.35 1.05
C ILE A 220 7.89 -17.70 -0.25
N ASN A 221 7.51 -18.80 -0.92
CA ASN A 221 8.16 -19.25 -2.15
C ASN A 221 7.91 -18.30 -3.34
N LEU A 222 6.90 -17.43 -3.25
CA LEU A 222 6.67 -16.38 -4.24
C LEU A 222 7.76 -15.30 -4.22
N ILE A 223 8.44 -15.12 -3.08
CA ILE A 223 9.45 -14.07 -2.87
C ILE A 223 10.84 -14.64 -2.63
N ALA A 224 10.96 -15.71 -1.85
CA ALA A 224 12.24 -16.38 -1.57
C ALA A 224 12.55 -17.43 -2.66
N ASN A 225 12.85 -16.96 -3.87
CA ASN A 225 13.18 -17.81 -5.02
C ASN A 225 14.32 -17.21 -5.87
N ASP A 226 14.80 -17.99 -6.83
CA ASP A 226 15.92 -17.66 -7.73
C ASP A 226 15.67 -16.48 -8.67
N ARG A 227 14.44 -15.94 -8.72
CA ARG A 227 14.10 -14.75 -9.50
C ARG A 227 14.17 -13.49 -8.63
N MET A 228 13.52 -13.49 -7.48
CA MET A 228 13.36 -12.31 -6.63
C MET A 228 14.59 -12.05 -5.75
N VAL A 229 15.15 -13.10 -5.13
CA VAL A 229 16.28 -12.95 -4.20
C VAL A 229 17.50 -12.27 -4.85
N PRO A 230 17.94 -12.66 -6.06
CA PRO A 230 19.10 -12.00 -6.68
C PRO A 230 18.93 -10.49 -6.87
N ILE A 231 17.71 -10.02 -7.18
CA ILE A 231 17.45 -8.58 -7.36
C ILE A 231 17.50 -7.87 -6.02
N LEU A 232 16.91 -8.45 -4.96
CA LEU A 232 16.92 -7.87 -3.62
C LEU A 232 18.36 -7.70 -3.12
N ILE A 233 19.19 -8.73 -3.31
CA ILE A 233 20.60 -8.69 -2.91
C ILE A 233 21.39 -7.66 -3.74
N ARG A 234 21.13 -7.56 -5.05
CA ARG A 234 21.71 -6.50 -5.90
C ARG A 234 21.31 -5.10 -5.42
N TYR A 235 20.06 -4.91 -5.00
CA TYR A 235 19.57 -3.63 -4.52
C TYR A 235 20.16 -3.23 -3.17
N ILE A 236 20.49 -4.18 -2.29
CA ILE A 236 21.23 -3.89 -1.05
C ILE A 236 22.60 -3.25 -1.36
N ASN A 237 23.22 -3.58 -2.49
CA ASN A 237 24.46 -2.95 -2.95
C ASN A 237 24.24 -1.71 -3.83
N THR A 238 23.01 -1.25 -3.99
CA THR A 238 22.66 -0.08 -4.80
C THR A 238 22.38 1.13 -3.89
N PRO A 239 23.20 2.20 -3.91
CA PRO A 239 23.11 3.31 -2.95
C PRO A 239 21.72 3.90 -2.69
N LEU A 240 20.90 4.06 -3.74
CA LEU A 240 19.57 4.66 -3.63
C LEU A 240 18.47 3.69 -3.19
N LEU A 241 18.74 2.38 -3.21
CA LEU A 241 17.75 1.31 -2.96
C LEU A 241 18.09 0.49 -1.72
N ARG A 242 19.33 0.58 -1.24
CA ARG A 242 19.93 -0.33 -0.26
C ARG A 242 19.16 -0.44 1.04
N GLU A 243 18.64 0.68 1.54
CA GLU A 243 17.90 0.71 2.80
C GLU A 243 16.58 -0.03 2.67
N SER A 244 15.75 0.33 1.69
CA SER A 244 14.46 -0.32 1.46
C SER A 244 14.62 -1.79 1.08
N ALA A 245 15.69 -2.15 0.36
CA ALA A 245 15.98 -3.54 0.03
C ALA A 245 16.38 -4.35 1.28
N CYS A 246 17.20 -3.76 2.16
CA CYS A 246 17.57 -4.37 3.43
C CYS A 246 16.36 -4.56 4.35
N GLU A 247 15.45 -3.58 4.39
CA GLU A 247 14.19 -3.68 5.13
C GLU A 247 13.28 -4.77 4.55
N ALA A 248 13.11 -4.82 3.23
CA ALA A 248 12.33 -5.88 2.59
C ALA A 248 12.89 -7.28 2.90
N VAL A 249 14.21 -7.47 2.89
CA VAL A 249 14.85 -8.73 3.31
C VAL A 249 14.62 -9.00 4.80
N THR A 250 14.65 -7.97 5.64
CA THR A 250 14.33 -8.10 7.08
C THR A 250 12.91 -8.63 7.28
N GLU A 251 11.92 -8.08 6.57
CA GLU A 251 10.53 -8.53 6.62
C GLU A 251 10.36 -9.98 6.11
N ILE A 252 11.10 -10.36 5.07
CA ILE A 252 11.15 -11.75 4.58
C ILE A 252 11.62 -12.71 5.66
N LEU A 253 12.68 -12.34 6.38
CA LEU A 253 13.21 -13.16 7.46
C LEU A 253 12.37 -13.10 8.74
N HIS A 254 11.59 -12.03 8.93
CA HIS A 254 10.67 -11.88 10.06
C HIS A 254 9.41 -12.76 9.94
N LYS A 255 9.04 -13.19 8.72
CA LYS A 255 7.86 -14.03 8.49
C LYS A 255 7.80 -15.25 9.40
N GLY A 256 6.71 -15.45 10.13
CA GLY A 256 6.52 -16.66 10.96
C GLY A 256 6.46 -17.94 10.12
N MET A 257 7.26 -18.95 10.48
CA MET A 257 7.27 -20.29 9.88
C MET A 257 7.82 -21.34 10.85
N GLU A 258 7.75 -22.62 10.47
CA GLU A 258 8.28 -23.73 11.25
C GLU A 258 9.81 -23.63 11.47
N PRO A 259 10.34 -24.06 12.64
CA PRO A 259 11.74 -23.85 13.00
C PRO A 259 12.75 -24.33 11.96
N GLU A 260 12.59 -25.56 11.45
CA GLU A 260 13.53 -26.12 10.46
C GLU A 260 13.53 -25.33 9.15
N ALA A 261 12.34 -24.95 8.66
CA ALA A 261 12.21 -24.15 7.46
C ALA A 261 12.76 -22.73 7.67
N LYS A 262 12.61 -22.16 8.87
CA LYS A 262 13.18 -20.85 9.24
C LYS A 262 14.70 -20.88 9.22
N VAL A 263 15.32 -21.90 9.80
CA VAL A 263 16.78 -22.05 9.80
C VAL A 263 17.31 -22.14 8.37
N LYS A 264 16.73 -23.01 7.53
CA LYS A 264 17.14 -23.14 6.11
C LYS A 264 17.01 -21.83 5.33
N LEU A 265 15.92 -21.08 5.57
CA LEU A 265 15.71 -19.78 4.95
C LEU A 265 16.82 -18.80 5.37
N ILE A 266 17.10 -18.70 6.67
CA ILE A 266 18.16 -17.82 7.19
C ILE A 266 19.53 -18.23 6.64
N GLU A 267 19.88 -19.52 6.66
CA GLU A 267 21.14 -20.03 6.11
C GLU A 267 21.32 -19.66 4.63
N SER A 268 20.25 -19.81 3.84
CA SER A 268 20.26 -19.46 2.42
C SER A 268 20.48 -17.96 2.20
N PHE A 269 19.79 -17.11 2.97
CA PHE A 269 19.97 -15.66 2.92
C PHE A 269 21.36 -15.23 3.42
N THR A 270 21.88 -15.82 4.49
CA THR A 270 23.26 -15.57 4.97
C THR A 270 24.26 -15.84 3.85
N SER A 271 24.17 -16.99 3.19
CA SER A 271 25.10 -17.36 2.12
C SER A 271 25.11 -16.37 0.96
N VAL A 272 23.94 -15.90 0.51
CA VAL A 272 23.88 -14.91 -0.59
C VAL A 272 24.31 -13.51 -0.15
N LEU A 273 24.03 -13.11 1.10
CA LEU A 273 24.47 -11.83 1.66
C LEU A 273 25.99 -11.77 1.82
N GLU A 274 26.60 -12.86 2.32
CA GLU A 274 28.06 -13.01 2.43
C GLU A 274 28.72 -12.98 1.05
N SER A 275 28.19 -13.76 0.10
CA SER A 275 28.71 -13.82 -1.27
C SER A 275 28.64 -12.46 -1.98
N ALA A 276 27.65 -11.64 -1.63
CA ALA A 276 27.47 -10.30 -2.16
C ALA A 276 28.25 -9.21 -1.40
N GLY A 277 29.04 -9.57 -0.38
CA GLY A 277 29.84 -8.64 0.41
C GLY A 277 29.04 -7.74 1.35
N VAL A 278 27.77 -8.07 1.63
CA VAL A 278 26.87 -7.22 2.42
C VAL A 278 27.14 -7.32 3.93
N MET A 279 27.57 -8.49 4.42
CA MET A 279 27.69 -8.77 5.86
C MET A 279 28.84 -8.02 6.55
N TYR A 280 29.75 -7.43 5.78
CA TYR A 280 30.94 -6.74 6.29
C TYR A 280 31.02 -5.33 5.71
N PRO A 281 30.16 -4.39 6.18
CA PRO A 281 30.19 -3.00 5.72
C PRO A 281 31.54 -2.35 6.08
N SER A 282 31.94 -1.33 5.31
CA SER A 282 33.18 -0.57 5.59
C SER A 282 33.07 0.18 6.92
N GLU A 283 34.20 0.42 7.60
CA GLU A 283 34.23 1.29 8.79
C GLU A 283 33.79 2.73 8.47
N ASP A 284 33.94 3.16 7.21
CA ASP A 284 33.53 4.47 6.70
C ASP A 284 32.05 4.55 6.28
N GLU A 285 31.28 3.47 6.45
CA GLU A 285 29.89 3.39 6.00
C GLU A 285 28.95 4.18 6.95
N GLU A 286 28.30 5.24 6.43
CA GLU A 286 27.44 6.11 7.24
C GLU A 286 26.05 5.51 7.58
N GLY A 287 25.46 6.09 8.64
CA GLY A 287 24.68 5.37 9.66
C GLY A 287 23.35 4.73 9.27
N ASP A 288 22.54 5.31 8.38
CA ASP A 288 21.17 4.81 8.16
C ASP A 288 21.15 3.41 7.53
N PHE A 289 22.03 3.15 6.56
CA PHE A 289 22.19 1.80 6.03
C PHE A 289 22.73 0.82 7.06
N VAL A 290 23.77 1.21 7.82
CA VAL A 290 24.34 0.36 8.89
C VAL A 290 23.29 0.03 9.94
N LEU A 291 22.37 0.96 10.23
CA LEU A 291 21.22 0.73 11.11
C LEU A 291 20.26 -0.30 10.52
N LYS A 292 19.91 -0.22 9.22
CA LYS A 292 19.06 -1.24 8.57
C LYS A 292 19.74 -2.61 8.57
N LEU A 293 21.04 -2.66 8.26
CA LEU A 293 21.82 -3.90 8.26
C LEU A 293 21.92 -4.51 9.66
N SER A 294 22.12 -3.68 10.69
CA SER A 294 22.12 -4.12 12.08
C SER A 294 20.77 -4.73 12.49
N LYS A 295 19.66 -4.13 12.05
CA LYS A 295 18.31 -4.69 12.26
C LYS A 295 18.13 -6.03 11.55
N LEU A 296 18.63 -6.17 10.32
CA LEU A 296 18.61 -7.43 9.58
C LEU A 296 19.36 -8.53 10.34
N VAL A 297 20.60 -8.26 10.75
CA VAL A 297 21.42 -9.22 11.51
C VAL A 297 20.77 -9.57 12.85
N ASN A 298 20.20 -8.58 13.56
CA ASN A 298 19.45 -8.82 14.79
C ASN A 298 18.23 -9.73 14.53
N CYS A 299 17.45 -9.46 13.49
CA CYS A 299 16.29 -10.27 13.10
C CYS A 299 16.69 -11.72 12.81
N MET A 300 17.83 -11.94 12.12
CA MET A 300 18.38 -13.27 11.88
C MET A 300 18.70 -13.99 13.20
N GLY A 301 19.45 -13.33 14.10
CA GLY A 301 19.82 -13.88 15.39
C GLY A 301 18.62 -14.23 16.27
N GLU A 302 17.67 -13.30 16.41
CA GLU A 302 16.43 -13.52 17.17
C GLU A 302 15.63 -14.70 16.62
N ASN A 303 15.46 -14.80 15.31
CA ASN A 303 14.71 -15.90 14.70
C ASN A 303 15.42 -17.25 14.86
N LEU A 304 16.76 -17.31 14.83
CA LEU A 304 17.51 -18.53 15.12
C LEU A 304 17.33 -19.00 16.56
N VAL A 305 17.41 -18.07 17.53
CA VAL A 305 17.16 -18.38 18.95
C VAL A 305 15.72 -18.87 19.16
N LEU A 306 14.74 -18.20 18.54
CA LEU A 306 13.33 -18.61 18.61
C LEU A 306 13.09 -19.98 17.98
N ALA A 307 13.74 -20.28 16.85
CA ALA A 307 13.66 -21.59 16.21
C ALA A 307 14.24 -22.68 17.12
N TRP A 308 15.39 -22.43 17.74
CA TRP A 308 15.98 -23.34 18.72
C TRP A 308 15.04 -23.63 19.90
N ASP A 309 14.50 -22.59 20.53
CA ASP A 309 13.59 -22.72 21.68
C ASP A 309 12.34 -23.53 21.34
N LYS A 310 11.73 -23.28 20.17
CA LYS A 310 10.59 -24.05 19.69
C LYS A 310 10.95 -25.52 19.46
N SER A 311 12.13 -25.79 18.90
CA SER A 311 12.60 -27.15 18.61
C SER A 311 12.88 -27.94 19.90
N VAL A 312 13.50 -27.31 20.89
CA VAL A 312 13.74 -27.90 22.22
C VAL A 312 12.43 -28.19 22.94
N LYS A 313 11.44 -27.28 22.85
CA LYS A 313 10.11 -27.51 23.44
C LYS A 313 9.40 -28.67 22.77
N ALA A 314 9.41 -28.75 21.45
CA ALA A 314 8.80 -29.86 20.70
C ALA A 314 9.44 -31.21 21.08
N ALA A 315 10.76 -31.27 21.24
CA ALA A 315 11.48 -32.48 21.66
C ALA A 315 11.19 -32.92 23.12
N ARG A 316 10.57 -32.05 23.94
CA ARG A 316 10.21 -32.33 25.35
C ARG A 316 8.74 -32.73 25.53
N VAL A 317 7.91 -32.65 24.49
CA VAL A 317 6.53 -33.14 24.53
C VAL A 317 6.57 -34.64 24.17
N PRO A 318 6.24 -35.55 25.12
CA PRO A 318 6.37 -36.99 24.93
C PRO A 318 5.41 -37.60 23.92
#